data_AF-A0A453GIM3-F1
#
_entry.id   AF-A0A453GIM3-F1
#
_cell.length_a   1.000
_cell.length_b   1.000
_cell.length_c   1.000
_cell.angle_alpha   90.00
_cell.angle_beta   90.00
_cell.angle_gamma   90.00
#
_symmetry.space_group_name_H-M   'P 1'
#
loop_
_entity.id
_entity.type
_entity.pdbx_description
1 polymer ?
#
loop_
_entity_poly.entity_id
_entity_poly.type
_entity_poly.pdbx_seq_one_letter_code
_entity_poly.pdbx_strand_id
1 'polypeptide(L)'
;MKVWYLDHPLQVRCQKVLIYLGRKHYVGICFGGFTSKQILFDADGNVHIDAAPQEYSQGLALFDYGAVSGIFDDALGAGINKYPTYFYNLINFLSNGPAVDCRSKAVIAFVTNHVSLLTYSRRIQITAVLDMLLTRLSEDDSEALIAILENFYWGSRLEKVPAMYHTYFFHWWYGRDGTICTPYKDNGVSLLKFSNNFFKHHNGFPLEQRDAAFALATKHKNYLPQLLFSILITFKDPNKPCPPSVQAFIDEVIEMLGDHTVDCEIAQT
;
A
#
# COMPACT_ATOMS: atom_id res chain seq x y z
N MET A 1 17.35 9.82 -9.38
CA MET A 1 17.23 8.79 -8.33
C MET A 1 17.15 7.45 -9.04
N LYS A 2 17.99 6.46 -8.70
CA LYS A 2 17.91 5.14 -9.32
C LYS A 2 16.71 4.40 -8.72
N VAL A 3 15.78 3.96 -9.55
CA VAL A 3 14.65 3.13 -9.15
C VAL A 3 15.07 1.68 -9.35
N TRP A 4 14.93 0.86 -8.33
CA TRP A 4 15.06 -0.59 -8.47
C TRP A 4 13.98 -1.29 -7.65
N TYR A 5 13.56 -2.44 -8.14
CA TYR A 5 12.50 -3.24 -7.55
C TYR A 5 13.07 -4.46 -6.87
N LEU A 6 12.32 -4.95 -5.88
CA LEU A 6 12.54 -6.29 -5.37
C LEU A 6 12.38 -7.24 -6.55
N ASP A 7 13.27 -8.21 -6.72
CA ASP A 7 13.11 -9.20 -7.78
C ASP A 7 11.77 -9.94 -7.62
N HIS A 8 11.20 -10.37 -8.74
CA HIS A 8 9.86 -10.95 -8.73
C HIS A 8 9.76 -12.22 -7.85
N PRO A 9 10.72 -13.16 -7.88
CA PRO A 9 10.71 -14.29 -6.94
C PRO A 9 10.66 -13.88 -5.47
N LEU A 10 11.42 -12.87 -5.06
CA LEU A 10 11.46 -12.40 -3.67
C LEU A 10 10.18 -11.64 -3.29
N GLN A 11 9.57 -10.89 -4.22
CA GLN A 11 8.21 -10.32 -4.03
C GLN A 11 7.20 -11.43 -3.68
N VAL A 12 7.17 -12.49 -4.48
CA VAL A 12 6.24 -13.61 -4.30
C VAL A 12 6.49 -14.33 -2.97
N ARG A 13 7.76 -14.59 -2.62
CA ARG A 13 8.10 -15.26 -1.36
C ARG A 13 7.70 -14.43 -0.14
N CYS A 14 8.05 -13.14 -0.10
CA CYS A 14 7.65 -12.24 0.98
C CYS A 14 6.13 -12.15 1.10
N GLN A 15 5.43 -12.02 -0.04
CA GLN A 15 3.97 -11.99 -0.06
C GLN A 15 3.36 -13.29 0.49
N LYS A 16 3.85 -14.47 0.08
CA LYS A 16 3.32 -15.74 0.58
C LYS A 16 3.53 -15.91 2.09
N VAL A 17 4.66 -15.46 2.63
CA VAL A 17 4.91 -15.48 4.10
C VAL A 17 3.88 -14.61 4.82
N LEU A 18 3.65 -13.40 4.33
CA LEU A 18 2.66 -12.48 4.91
C LEU A 18 1.22 -13.00 4.78
N ILE A 19 0.88 -13.65 3.66
CA ILE A 19 -0.44 -14.28 3.45
C ILE A 19 -0.64 -15.40 4.47
N TYR A 20 0.34 -16.30 4.62
CA TYR A 20 0.26 -17.38 5.60
C TYR A 20 0.07 -16.82 7.01
N LEU A 21 0.90 -15.84 7.40
CA LEU A 21 0.81 -15.24 8.72
C LEU A 21 -0.54 -14.56 8.96
N GLY A 22 -1.01 -13.75 8.01
CA GLY A 22 -2.30 -13.06 8.10
C GLY A 22 -3.48 -14.03 8.23
N ARG A 23 -3.43 -15.16 7.52
CA ARG A 23 -4.44 -16.23 7.64
C ARG A 23 -4.44 -16.85 9.04
N LYS A 24 -3.27 -17.20 9.57
CA LYS A 24 -3.16 -17.77 10.92
C LYS A 24 -3.68 -16.80 11.97
N HIS A 25 -3.30 -15.52 11.89
CA HIS A 25 -3.87 -14.49 12.76
C HIS A 25 -5.40 -14.43 12.62
N TYR A 26 -5.94 -14.38 11.41
CA TYR A 26 -7.37 -14.32 11.15
C TYR A 26 -8.16 -15.45 11.84
N VAL A 27 -7.64 -16.68 11.79
CA VAL A 27 -8.27 -17.87 12.40
C VAL A 27 -7.94 -18.06 13.89
N GLY A 28 -7.25 -17.11 14.51
CA GLY A 28 -7.01 -17.10 15.95
C GLY A 28 -5.72 -17.80 16.39
N ILE A 29 -4.73 -17.92 15.50
CA ILE A 29 -3.43 -18.54 15.78
C ILE A 29 -2.32 -17.49 15.65
N CYS A 30 -1.42 -17.43 16.62
CA CYS A 30 -0.14 -16.70 16.55
C CYS A 30 1.03 -17.66 16.79
N PHE A 31 2.26 -17.21 16.54
CA PHE A 31 3.48 -17.97 16.85
C PHE A 31 4.30 -17.33 17.98
N GLY A 32 4.08 -16.05 18.26
CA GLY A 32 4.82 -15.30 19.30
C GLY A 32 6.26 -14.96 18.90
N GLY A 33 6.53 -14.89 17.59
CA GLY A 33 7.85 -14.76 17.02
C GLY A 33 8.42 -16.09 16.52
N PHE A 34 9.27 -16.00 15.49
CA PHE A 34 9.93 -17.14 14.86
C PHE A 34 11.19 -16.66 14.11
N THR A 35 12.00 -17.61 13.66
CA THR A 35 13.22 -17.34 12.90
C THR A 35 13.07 -17.72 11.43
N SER A 36 13.96 -17.23 10.57
CA SER A 36 13.97 -17.57 9.14
C SER A 36 14.09 -19.07 8.87
N LYS A 37 14.73 -19.84 9.77
CA LYS A 37 14.87 -21.30 9.67
C LYS A 37 13.56 -22.06 9.84
N GLN A 38 12.57 -21.43 10.47
CA GLN A 38 11.26 -22.01 10.71
C GLN A 38 10.27 -21.71 9.57
N ILE A 39 10.65 -20.88 8.60
CA ILE A 39 9.86 -20.64 7.39
C ILE A 39 10.22 -21.72 6.38
N LEU A 40 9.29 -22.62 6.12
CA LEU A 40 9.43 -23.71 5.16
C LEU A 40 8.62 -23.40 3.90
N PHE A 41 9.17 -23.72 2.74
CA PHE A 41 8.48 -23.68 1.47
C PHE A 41 8.34 -25.11 0.94
N ASP A 42 7.13 -25.53 0.60
CA ASP A 42 6.90 -26.82 -0.05
C ASP A 42 7.27 -26.80 -1.54
N ALA A 43 7.07 -27.93 -2.24
CA ALA A 43 7.39 -28.06 -3.67
C ALA A 43 6.56 -27.12 -4.57
N ASP A 44 5.35 -26.74 -4.14
CA ASP A 44 4.47 -25.79 -4.83
C ASP A 44 4.75 -24.34 -4.38
N GLY A 45 5.72 -24.17 -3.49
CA GLY A 45 6.15 -22.91 -2.89
C GLY A 45 5.14 -22.34 -1.91
N ASN A 46 4.22 -23.13 -1.35
CA ASN A 46 3.39 -22.71 -0.23
C ASN A 46 4.25 -22.57 1.03
N VAL A 47 3.86 -21.64 1.90
CA VAL A 47 4.59 -21.35 3.13
C VAL A 47 4.00 -22.13 4.28
N HIS A 48 4.86 -22.68 5.12
CA HIS A 48 4.54 -23.20 6.44
C HIS A 48 5.50 -22.60 7.46
N ILE A 49 5.02 -22.32 8.67
CA ILE A 49 5.87 -21.85 9.78
C ILE A 49 5.92 -22.97 10.82
N ASP A 50 7.09 -23.60 10.93
CA ASP A 50 7.40 -24.65 11.91
C ASP A 50 7.75 -24.02 13.28
N ALA A 51 6.74 -23.38 13.87
CA ALA A 51 6.77 -22.84 15.21
C ALA A 51 5.51 -23.28 15.95
N ALA A 52 5.61 -23.44 17.27
CA ALA A 52 4.49 -23.89 18.08
C ALA A 52 3.33 -22.87 17.98
N PRO A 53 2.14 -23.27 17.53
CA PRO A 53 1.00 -22.37 17.46
C PRO A 53 0.53 -22.01 18.87
N GLN A 54 0.12 -20.77 19.04
CA GLN A 54 -0.39 -20.19 20.28
C GLN A 54 -1.76 -19.53 20.02
N GLU A 55 -2.58 -19.45 21.05
CA GLU A 55 -3.86 -18.72 20.97
C GLU A 55 -3.59 -17.24 20.66
N TYR A 56 -4.42 -16.68 19.78
CA TYR A 56 -4.26 -15.30 19.35
C TYR A 56 -4.32 -14.30 20.50
N SER A 57 -3.33 -13.40 20.50
CA SER A 57 -3.45 -12.09 21.14
C SER A 57 -2.77 -11.05 20.28
N GLN A 58 -3.23 -9.80 20.37
CA GLN A 58 -2.62 -8.68 19.64
C GLN A 58 -1.11 -8.59 19.92
N GLY A 59 -0.68 -8.79 21.18
CA GLY A 59 0.73 -8.74 21.56
C GLY A 59 1.58 -9.81 20.86
N LEU A 60 1.10 -11.05 20.79
CA LEU A 60 1.81 -12.12 20.08
C LEU A 60 1.83 -11.89 18.57
N ALA A 61 0.73 -11.36 17.99
CA ALA A 61 0.69 -11.02 16.58
C ALA A 61 1.69 -9.90 16.20
N LEU A 62 1.90 -8.93 17.10
CA LEU A 62 2.94 -7.91 16.93
C LEU A 62 4.34 -8.50 16.96
N PHE A 63 4.61 -9.50 17.82
CA PHE A 63 5.88 -10.22 17.80
C PHE A 63 6.09 -11.00 16.50
N ASP A 64 5.04 -11.60 15.94
CA ASP A 64 5.12 -12.26 14.64
C ASP A 64 5.47 -11.27 13.52
N TYR A 65 4.83 -10.10 13.47
CA TYR A 65 5.19 -9.06 12.49
C TYR A 65 6.61 -8.53 12.69
N GLY A 66 7.05 -8.34 13.94
CA GLY A 66 8.42 -7.97 14.26
C GLY A 66 9.44 -9.01 13.79
N ALA A 67 9.13 -10.31 13.95
CA ALA A 67 9.94 -11.40 13.44
C ALA A 67 10.06 -11.37 11.91
N VAL A 68 8.93 -11.22 11.20
CA VAL A 68 8.95 -11.09 9.73
C VAL A 68 9.74 -9.87 9.29
N SER A 69 9.59 -8.75 9.99
CA SER A 69 10.34 -7.53 9.72
C SER A 69 11.85 -7.77 9.78
N GLY A 70 12.34 -8.35 10.89
CA GLY A 70 13.76 -8.67 11.05
C GLY A 70 14.26 -9.64 9.99
N ILE A 71 13.49 -10.69 9.68
CA ILE A 71 13.85 -11.68 8.64
C ILE A 71 13.96 -11.03 7.26
N PHE A 72 13.00 -10.16 6.89
CA PHE A 72 13.00 -9.47 5.60
C PHE A 72 14.11 -8.43 5.53
N ASP A 73 14.39 -7.75 6.64
CA ASP A 73 15.47 -6.77 6.74
C ASP A 73 16.85 -7.42 6.54
N ASP A 74 17.09 -8.52 7.27
CA ASP A 74 18.32 -9.30 7.18
C ASP A 74 18.55 -9.85 5.77
N ALA A 75 17.48 -10.30 5.09
CA ALA A 75 17.56 -10.85 3.74
C ALA A 75 17.99 -9.83 2.67
N LEU A 76 17.73 -8.52 2.89
CA LEU A 76 18.08 -7.45 1.96
C LEU A 76 19.32 -6.64 2.39
N GLY A 77 19.77 -6.82 3.63
CA GLY A 77 20.93 -6.17 4.21
C GLY A 77 20.66 -4.73 4.67
N ALA A 78 21.12 -4.39 5.87
CA ALA A 78 20.86 -3.10 6.51
C ALA A 78 21.31 -1.88 5.67
N GLY A 79 20.40 -0.90 5.49
CA GLY A 79 20.70 0.47 5.05
C GLY A 79 19.57 1.19 4.28
N ILE A 80 19.23 2.41 4.69
CA ILE A 80 18.13 3.26 4.15
C ILE A 80 18.21 3.51 2.62
N ASN A 81 19.39 3.37 2.01
CA ASN A 81 19.61 3.54 0.57
C ASN A 81 19.79 2.21 -0.20
N LYS A 82 19.59 1.06 0.45
CA LYS A 82 19.68 -0.26 -0.18
C LYS A 82 18.31 -0.85 -0.52
N TYR A 83 17.25 -0.44 0.18
CA TYR A 83 15.93 -1.03 -0.04
C TYR A 83 15.39 -0.71 -1.44
N PRO A 84 14.78 -1.71 -2.09
CA PRO A 84 13.93 -1.46 -3.24
C PRO A 84 12.80 -0.49 -2.93
N THR A 85 12.24 0.10 -3.99
CA THR A 85 11.18 1.10 -3.90
C THR A 85 10.05 0.62 -2.97
N TYR A 86 9.68 1.46 -2.00
CA TYR A 86 8.67 1.22 -0.97
C TYR A 86 9.01 0.18 0.11
N PHE A 87 10.05 -0.65 -0.06
CA PHE A 87 10.26 -1.81 0.81
C PHE A 87 10.61 -1.42 2.25
N TYR A 88 11.38 -0.34 2.45
CA TYR A 88 11.63 0.22 3.79
C TYR A 88 10.34 0.53 4.57
N ASN A 89 9.26 0.91 3.88
CA ASN A 89 7.99 1.21 4.54
C ASN A 89 7.30 -0.05 5.02
N LEU A 90 7.44 -1.14 4.25
CA LEU A 90 6.95 -2.45 4.69
C LEU A 90 7.68 -2.88 5.96
N ILE A 91 9.01 -2.78 5.97
CA ILE A 91 9.83 -3.09 7.16
C ILE A 91 9.41 -2.21 8.35
N ASN A 92 9.36 -0.90 8.17
CA ASN A 92 8.95 0.01 9.24
C ASN A 92 7.52 -0.28 9.73
N PHE A 93 6.60 -0.60 8.83
CA PHE A 93 5.24 -0.99 9.20
C PHE A 93 5.23 -2.28 10.02
N LEU A 94 5.90 -3.33 9.57
CA LEU A 94 5.95 -4.64 10.24
C LEU A 94 6.64 -4.54 11.61
N SER A 95 7.70 -3.74 11.75
CA SER A 95 8.41 -3.55 13.02
C SER A 95 7.56 -2.87 14.10
N ASN A 96 6.72 -1.91 13.71
CA ASN A 96 5.86 -1.18 14.65
C ASN A 96 4.49 -1.86 14.83
N GLY A 97 4.05 -2.60 13.81
CA GLY A 97 2.75 -3.24 13.72
C GLY A 97 1.57 -2.26 13.57
N PRO A 98 0.37 -2.78 13.27
CA PRO A 98 -0.84 -1.97 13.17
C PRO A 98 -1.29 -1.48 14.55
N ALA A 99 -1.82 -0.25 14.60
CA ALA A 99 -2.50 0.28 15.79
C ALA A 99 -3.93 -0.30 16.00
N VAL A 100 -4.36 -1.18 15.09
CA VAL A 100 -5.66 -1.88 15.12
C VAL A 100 -5.43 -3.39 15.16
N ASP A 101 -6.51 -4.15 15.35
CA ASP A 101 -6.46 -5.62 15.40
C ASP A 101 -5.80 -6.22 14.15
N CYS A 102 -4.78 -7.06 14.34
CA CYS A 102 -4.08 -7.76 13.27
C CYS A 102 -4.99 -8.72 12.48
N ARG A 103 -6.11 -9.16 13.08
CA ARG A 103 -7.14 -9.99 12.42
C ARG A 103 -8.03 -9.22 11.45
N SER A 104 -7.94 -7.90 11.46
CA SER A 104 -8.69 -7.05 10.55
C SER A 104 -8.37 -7.41 9.09
N LYS A 105 -9.41 -7.71 8.31
CA LYS A 105 -9.29 -7.90 6.84
C LYS A 105 -8.53 -6.78 6.15
N ALA A 106 -8.65 -5.55 6.66
CA ALA A 106 -7.97 -4.39 6.11
C ALA A 106 -6.46 -4.41 6.38
N VAL A 107 -6.03 -4.86 7.57
CA VAL A 107 -4.61 -5.04 7.88
C VAL A 107 -4.03 -6.14 7.00
N ILE A 108 -4.72 -7.28 6.91
CA ILE A 108 -4.28 -8.42 6.11
C ILE A 108 -4.17 -8.02 4.63
N ALA A 109 -5.21 -7.39 4.07
CA ALA A 109 -5.20 -6.88 2.69
C ALA A 109 -4.05 -5.90 2.45
N PHE A 110 -3.83 -4.94 3.37
CA PHE A 110 -2.76 -3.96 3.26
C PHE A 110 -1.37 -4.60 3.25
N VAL A 111 -1.08 -5.48 4.21
CA VAL A 111 0.24 -6.07 4.41
C VAL A 111 0.59 -7.04 3.28
N THR A 112 -0.35 -7.92 2.92
CA THR A 112 -0.16 -8.93 1.87
C THR A 112 -0.09 -8.33 0.48
N ASN A 113 -0.72 -7.17 0.26
CA ASN A 113 -0.68 -6.43 -1.01
C ASN A 113 0.10 -5.12 -0.90
N HIS A 114 1.07 -5.04 0.02
CA HIS A 114 1.88 -3.85 0.16
C HIS A 114 2.60 -3.56 -1.17
N VAL A 115 2.63 -2.30 -1.59
CA VAL A 115 3.05 -1.90 -2.95
C VAL A 115 4.47 -2.31 -3.34
N SER A 116 5.34 -2.61 -2.37
CA SER A 116 6.71 -3.09 -2.57
C SER A 116 6.76 -4.55 -3.03
N LEU A 117 5.69 -5.31 -2.80
CA LEU A 117 5.51 -6.70 -3.18
C LEU A 117 4.78 -6.83 -4.51
N LEU A 118 4.30 -5.72 -5.06
CA LEU A 118 3.51 -5.70 -6.29
C LEU A 118 4.37 -5.37 -7.51
N THR A 119 3.96 -5.90 -8.65
CA THR A 119 4.51 -5.48 -9.95
C THR A 119 4.13 -4.04 -10.28
N TYR A 120 4.91 -3.41 -11.15
CA TYR A 120 4.61 -2.06 -11.63
C TYR A 120 3.20 -1.95 -12.24
N SER A 121 2.82 -2.88 -13.11
CA SER A 121 1.51 -2.91 -13.74
C SER A 121 0.38 -3.02 -12.72
N ARG A 122 0.57 -3.80 -11.65
CA ARG A 122 -0.44 -3.94 -10.58
C ARG A 122 -0.60 -2.63 -9.80
N ARG A 123 0.49 -1.90 -9.54
CA ARG A 123 0.41 -0.56 -8.90
C ARG A 123 -0.39 0.43 -9.75
N ILE A 124 -0.19 0.46 -11.06
CA ILE A 124 -1.01 1.31 -11.96
C ILE A 124 -2.49 0.91 -11.90
N GLN A 125 -2.80 -0.38 -11.94
CA GLN A 125 -4.18 -0.86 -11.83
C GLN A 125 -4.84 -0.41 -10.54
N ILE A 126 -4.14 -0.53 -9.40
CA ILE A 126 -4.63 -0.05 -8.11
C ILE A 126 -4.90 1.46 -8.15
N THR A 127 -3.97 2.25 -8.69
CA THR A 127 -4.17 3.70 -8.86
C THR A 127 -5.40 4.02 -9.70
N ALA A 128 -5.62 3.30 -10.80
CA ALA A 128 -6.76 3.52 -11.68
C ALA A 128 -8.10 3.16 -11.02
N VAL A 129 -8.14 2.03 -10.30
CA VAL A 129 -9.35 1.58 -9.60
C VAL A 129 -9.65 2.51 -8.42
N LEU A 130 -8.65 2.86 -7.61
CA LEU A 130 -8.84 3.81 -6.51
C LEU A 130 -9.36 5.17 -7.00
N ASP A 131 -8.81 5.72 -8.07
CA ASP A 131 -9.30 6.98 -8.67
C ASP A 131 -10.80 6.88 -9.03
N MET A 132 -11.19 5.79 -9.70
CA MET A 132 -12.59 5.52 -10.02
C MET A 132 -13.47 5.41 -8.76
N LEU A 133 -13.03 4.66 -7.75
CA LEU A 133 -13.77 4.51 -6.50
C LEU A 133 -13.96 5.86 -5.78
N LEU A 134 -12.92 6.71 -5.78
CA LEU A 134 -12.99 8.04 -5.19
C LEU A 134 -13.99 8.96 -5.90
N THR A 135 -14.18 8.82 -7.22
CA THR A 135 -15.19 9.61 -7.94
C THR A 135 -16.63 9.27 -7.58
N ARG A 136 -16.86 8.15 -6.89
CA ARG A 136 -18.19 7.70 -6.45
C ARG A 136 -18.56 8.22 -5.06
N LEU A 137 -17.61 8.78 -4.33
CA LEU A 137 -17.85 9.41 -3.04
C LEU A 137 -18.65 10.70 -3.22
N SER A 138 -19.48 11.03 -2.22
CA SER A 138 -20.12 12.35 -2.13
C SER A 138 -19.06 13.45 -1.93
N GLU A 139 -19.43 14.71 -2.15
CA GLU A 139 -18.52 15.84 -1.91
C GLU A 139 -18.04 15.86 -0.44
N ASP A 140 -18.98 15.73 0.51
CA ASP A 140 -18.69 15.69 1.96
C ASP A 140 -17.74 14.53 2.33
N ASP A 141 -17.98 13.32 1.82
CA ASP A 141 -17.12 12.16 2.09
C ASP A 141 -15.74 12.32 1.46
N SER A 142 -15.67 12.93 0.28
CA SER A 142 -14.41 13.24 -0.41
C SER A 142 -13.59 14.26 0.39
N GLU A 143 -14.24 15.30 0.92
CA GLU A 143 -13.60 16.30 1.78
C GLU A 143 -13.09 15.68 3.08
N ALA A 144 -13.88 14.82 3.72
CA ALA A 144 -13.46 14.09 4.91
C ALA A 144 -12.24 13.22 4.65
N LEU A 145 -12.23 12.50 3.53
CA LEU A 145 -11.08 11.69 3.12
C LEU A 145 -9.85 12.56 2.82
N ILE A 146 -10.02 13.68 2.11
CA ILE A 146 -8.92 14.63 1.84
C ILE A 146 -8.32 15.16 3.15
N ALA A 147 -9.15 15.48 4.14
CA ALA A 147 -8.70 15.94 5.45
C ALA A 147 -7.85 14.87 6.17
N ILE A 148 -8.20 13.59 6.02
CA ILE A 148 -7.47 12.45 6.61
C ILE A 148 -6.13 12.19 5.92
N LEU A 149 -6.08 12.35 4.60
CA LEU A 149 -4.88 12.07 3.81
C LEU A 149 -3.77 13.13 3.93
N GLU A 150 -3.98 14.13 4.78
CA GLU A 150 -3.15 15.33 4.99
C GLU A 150 -2.96 16.17 3.70
N ASN A 151 -2.93 17.50 3.87
CA ASN A 151 -2.68 18.39 2.74
C ASN A 151 -1.22 18.26 2.27
N PHE A 152 -1.06 17.88 1.01
CA PHE A 152 0.25 17.66 0.40
C PHE A 152 0.42 18.56 -0.83
N TYR A 153 1.41 19.46 -0.75
CA TYR A 153 1.81 20.31 -1.87
C TYR A 153 2.74 19.57 -2.81
N TRP A 154 2.23 19.22 -3.99
CA TRP A 154 2.93 18.41 -5.00
C TRP A 154 3.13 19.12 -6.32
N GLY A 155 2.33 20.13 -6.65
CA GLY A 155 2.42 20.87 -7.90
C GLY A 155 3.81 21.46 -8.13
N SER A 156 4.43 22.05 -7.09
CA SER A 156 5.79 22.61 -7.15
C SER A 156 6.90 21.57 -7.40
N ARG A 157 6.60 20.28 -7.28
CA ARG A 157 7.59 19.21 -7.51
C ARG A 157 7.66 18.80 -8.96
N LEU A 158 6.61 19.06 -9.74
CA LEU A 158 6.49 18.60 -11.12
C LEU A 158 7.66 19.04 -12.00
N GLU A 159 8.28 20.17 -11.69
CA GLU A 159 9.51 20.65 -12.34
C GLU A 159 10.65 19.62 -12.31
N LYS A 160 10.65 18.72 -11.33
CA LYS A 160 11.66 17.66 -11.17
C LYS A 160 11.32 16.36 -11.91
N VAL A 161 10.14 16.25 -12.52
CA VAL A 161 9.77 15.16 -13.46
C VAL A 161 9.21 15.77 -14.74
N PRO A 162 10.10 16.07 -15.70
CA PRO A 162 9.71 16.63 -16.98
C PRO A 162 8.63 15.82 -17.71
N ALA A 163 8.61 14.49 -17.55
CA ALA A 163 7.60 13.63 -18.16
C ALA A 163 6.15 13.98 -17.74
N MET A 164 5.96 14.46 -16.51
CA MET A 164 4.65 14.80 -15.96
C MET A 164 4.16 16.20 -16.35
N TYR A 165 5.06 17.07 -16.84
CA TYR A 165 4.76 18.47 -17.13
C TYR A 165 3.64 18.63 -18.16
N HIS A 166 3.72 17.89 -19.27
CA HIS A 166 2.73 17.97 -20.34
C HIS A 166 1.33 17.55 -19.89
N THR A 167 1.22 16.49 -19.09
CA THR A 167 -0.07 16.04 -18.55
C THR A 167 -0.65 17.05 -17.58
N TYR A 168 0.19 17.69 -16.76
CA TYR A 168 -0.26 18.63 -15.75
C TYR A 168 -0.85 19.90 -16.38
N PHE A 169 -0.15 20.45 -17.38
CA PHE A 169 -0.56 21.63 -18.13
C PHE A 169 -1.36 21.29 -19.39
N PHE A 170 -2.02 20.14 -19.48
CA PHE A 170 -2.81 19.83 -20.69
C PHE A 170 -4.10 20.66 -20.78
N HIS A 171 -4.79 20.84 -19.65
CA HIS A 171 -6.06 21.59 -19.55
C HIS A 171 -5.94 22.78 -18.59
N TRP A 172 -4.89 23.59 -18.75
CA TRP A 172 -4.70 24.78 -17.92
C TRP A 172 -5.57 25.96 -18.37
N TRP A 173 -5.81 26.92 -17.48
CA TRP A 173 -6.52 28.17 -17.77
C TRP A 173 -5.94 29.33 -16.94
N TYR A 174 -6.30 30.58 -17.27
CA TYR A 174 -5.95 31.74 -16.45
C TYR A 174 -7.02 32.05 -15.40
N GLY A 175 -6.60 32.21 -14.15
CA GLY A 175 -7.41 32.77 -13.08
C GLY A 175 -7.71 34.26 -13.31
N ARG A 176 -8.66 34.80 -12.54
CA ARG A 176 -9.03 36.23 -12.63
C ARG A 176 -7.89 37.18 -12.29
N ASP A 177 -6.89 36.70 -11.54
CA ASP A 177 -5.67 37.39 -11.15
C ASP A 177 -4.50 37.15 -12.12
N GLY A 178 -4.74 36.43 -13.24
CA GLY A 178 -3.71 36.10 -14.23
C GLY A 178 -2.83 34.90 -13.86
N THR A 179 -3.12 34.19 -12.77
CA THR A 179 -2.39 32.97 -12.39
C THR A 179 -2.74 31.80 -13.32
N ILE A 180 -1.77 30.92 -13.60
CA ILE A 180 -2.04 29.68 -14.35
C ILE A 180 -2.68 28.67 -13.38
N CYS A 181 -3.91 28.27 -13.69
CA CYS A 181 -4.66 27.26 -12.98
C CYS A 181 -4.66 25.94 -13.76
N THR A 182 -4.77 24.83 -13.05
CA THR A 182 -4.89 23.48 -13.64
C THR A 182 -6.07 22.75 -12.96
N PRO A 183 -6.60 21.64 -13.54
CA PRO A 183 -7.73 20.92 -12.94
C PRO A 183 -7.34 20.15 -11.67
N TYR A 184 -6.08 20.26 -11.24
CA TYR A 184 -5.53 19.55 -10.11
C TYR A 184 -5.33 20.49 -8.92
N LYS A 185 -5.67 19.99 -7.72
CA LYS A 185 -5.45 20.65 -6.43
C LYS A 185 -4.24 20.03 -5.73
N ASP A 186 -3.59 20.79 -4.85
CA ASP A 186 -2.48 20.32 -4.01
C ASP A 186 -2.97 19.45 -2.83
N ASN A 187 -3.51 18.27 -3.15
CA ASN A 187 -3.88 17.24 -2.17
C ASN A 187 -3.68 15.82 -2.72
N GLY A 188 -3.75 14.83 -1.82
CA GLY A 188 -3.56 13.42 -2.14
C GLY A 188 -4.57 12.87 -3.14
N VAL A 189 -5.85 13.21 -3.06
CA VAL A 189 -6.87 12.70 -4.00
C VAL A 189 -6.62 13.21 -5.42
N SER A 190 -6.36 14.50 -5.56
CA SER A 190 -6.06 15.11 -6.86
C SER A 190 -4.76 14.60 -7.46
N LEU A 191 -3.79 14.24 -6.62
CA LEU A 191 -2.56 13.61 -7.05
C LEU A 191 -2.78 12.20 -7.61
N LEU A 192 -3.69 11.43 -7.01
CA LEU A 192 -4.06 10.11 -7.53
C LEU A 192 -4.69 10.23 -8.91
N LYS A 193 -5.65 11.16 -9.06
CA LYS A 193 -6.29 11.50 -10.33
C LYS A 193 -5.28 11.93 -11.39
N PHE A 194 -4.36 12.81 -11.02
CA PHE A 194 -3.27 13.23 -11.89
C PHE A 194 -2.40 12.04 -12.33
N SER A 195 -2.02 11.19 -11.39
CA SER A 195 -1.20 10.00 -11.66
C SER A 195 -1.92 9.04 -12.63
N ASN A 196 -3.20 8.79 -12.41
CA ASN A 196 -4.02 7.96 -13.32
C ASN A 196 -4.07 8.56 -14.74
N ASN A 197 -4.30 9.87 -14.86
CA ASN A 197 -4.29 10.55 -16.15
C ASN A 197 -2.94 10.47 -16.84
N PHE A 198 -1.84 10.64 -16.11
CA PHE A 198 -0.50 10.45 -16.65
C PHE A 198 -0.31 9.02 -17.18
N PHE A 199 -0.71 7.99 -16.43
CA PHE A 199 -0.60 6.60 -16.88
C PHE A 199 -1.50 6.25 -18.07
N LYS A 200 -2.65 6.92 -18.26
CA LYS A 200 -3.44 6.73 -19.49
C LYS A 200 -2.71 7.22 -20.75
N HIS A 201 -1.77 8.16 -20.61
CA HIS A 201 -1.09 8.82 -21.72
C HIS A 201 0.44 8.62 -21.72
N HIS A 202 0.96 7.70 -20.91
CA HIS A 202 2.39 7.46 -20.69
C HIS A 202 3.16 6.83 -21.87
N ASN A 203 2.51 6.54 -23.00
CA ASN A 203 3.13 5.91 -24.17
C ASN A 203 4.21 6.84 -24.74
N GLY A 204 5.49 6.44 -24.62
CA GLY A 204 6.65 7.24 -25.04
C GLY A 204 7.69 7.50 -23.95
N PHE A 205 7.36 7.33 -22.66
CA PHE A 205 8.32 7.51 -21.57
C PHE A 205 9.00 6.19 -21.15
N PRO A 206 10.31 6.19 -20.83
CA PRO A 206 10.99 5.04 -20.20
C PRO A 206 10.39 4.68 -18.85
N LEU A 207 10.52 3.41 -18.43
CA LEU A 207 10.03 2.91 -17.14
C LEU A 207 10.49 3.78 -15.96
N GLU A 208 11.76 4.18 -15.96
CA GLU A 208 12.36 5.04 -14.93
C GLU A 208 11.67 6.40 -14.82
N GLN A 209 11.22 6.98 -15.93
CA GLN A 209 10.49 8.25 -15.94
C GLN A 209 9.04 8.09 -15.50
N ARG A 210 8.43 6.95 -15.82
CA ARG A 210 7.07 6.60 -15.36
C ARG A 210 7.04 6.28 -13.87
N ASP A 211 8.13 5.73 -13.34
CA ASP A 211 8.33 5.47 -11.92
C ASP A 211 8.75 6.72 -11.16
N ALA A 212 9.60 7.56 -11.75
CA ALA A 212 9.87 8.88 -11.21
C ALA A 212 8.59 9.71 -11.14
N ALA A 213 7.68 9.59 -12.11
CA ALA A 213 6.35 10.19 -12.05
C ALA A 213 5.52 9.62 -10.89
N PHE A 214 5.51 8.30 -10.72
CA PHE A 214 4.89 7.64 -9.57
C PHE A 214 5.54 8.00 -8.23
N ALA A 215 6.82 8.37 -8.20
CA ALA A 215 7.59 8.72 -7.01
C ALA A 215 7.65 10.22 -6.72
N LEU A 216 7.49 11.09 -7.71
CA LEU A 216 7.51 12.55 -7.55
C LEU A 216 6.17 13.09 -7.08
N ALA A 217 5.10 12.36 -7.41
CA ALA A 217 3.86 12.39 -6.62
C ALA A 217 4.13 12.23 -5.11
N THR A 218 5.29 11.75 -4.70
CA THR A 218 5.47 11.19 -3.37
C THR A 218 6.74 11.80 -2.75
N LYS A 219 6.62 12.92 -2.01
CA LYS A 219 7.72 13.41 -1.14
C LYS A 219 8.27 12.27 -0.27
N HIS A 220 7.31 11.49 0.21
CA HIS A 220 7.40 10.17 0.79
C HIS A 220 7.79 9.18 -0.29
N LYS A 221 8.82 8.32 -0.27
CA LYS A 221 8.84 7.13 -1.16
C LYS A 221 7.71 6.13 -0.78
N ASN A 222 6.52 6.64 -0.42
CA ASN A 222 5.57 6.10 0.55
C ASN A 222 4.12 6.51 0.26
N TYR A 223 3.82 7.41 -0.67
CA TYR A 223 2.46 7.95 -0.79
C TYR A 223 1.41 6.90 -1.14
N LEU A 224 1.58 6.05 -2.17
CA LEU A 224 0.57 5.01 -2.43
C LEU A 224 0.40 4.06 -1.23
N PRO A 225 1.47 3.55 -0.58
CA PRO A 225 1.29 2.73 0.61
C PRO A 225 0.68 3.51 1.79
N GLN A 226 1.03 4.78 1.99
CA GLN A 226 0.44 5.61 3.04
C GLN A 226 -1.04 5.91 2.76
N LEU A 227 -1.39 6.22 1.52
CA LEU A 227 -2.75 6.42 1.04
C LEU A 227 -3.60 5.17 1.31
N LEU A 228 -3.11 4.01 0.86
CA LEU A 228 -3.77 2.72 1.09
C LEU A 228 -3.90 2.43 2.59
N PHE A 229 -2.84 2.63 3.37
CA PHE A 229 -2.87 2.44 4.80
C PHE A 229 -3.92 3.33 5.47
N SER A 230 -3.92 4.64 5.15
CA SER A 230 -4.88 5.60 5.70
C SER A 230 -6.32 5.25 5.32
N ILE A 231 -6.56 4.89 4.06
CA ILE A 231 -7.89 4.43 3.60
C ILE A 231 -8.35 3.20 4.40
N LEU A 232 -7.49 2.19 4.53
CA LEU A 232 -7.86 0.89 5.07
C LEU A 232 -7.95 0.86 6.61
N ILE A 233 -7.15 1.68 7.29
CA ILE A 233 -6.92 1.58 8.73
C ILE A 233 -7.38 2.81 9.51
N THR A 234 -7.33 4.02 8.94
CA THR A 234 -7.69 5.25 9.69
C THR A 234 -9.18 5.33 10.02
N PHE A 235 -10.06 4.79 9.18
CA PHE A 235 -11.51 4.78 9.44
C PHE A 235 -11.97 3.64 10.36
N LYS A 236 -11.04 2.83 10.88
CA LYS A 236 -11.36 1.77 11.84
C LYS A 236 -11.34 2.24 13.29
N ASP A 237 -11.28 3.55 13.55
CA ASP A 237 -11.40 4.09 14.91
C ASP A 237 -12.82 3.79 15.45
N PRO A 238 -12.97 2.93 16.46
CA PRO A 238 -14.28 2.61 17.03
C PRO A 238 -14.97 3.83 17.68
N ASN A 239 -14.23 4.91 17.95
CA ASN A 239 -14.76 6.14 18.53
C ASN A 239 -15.24 7.15 17.47
N LYS A 240 -14.98 6.90 16.18
CA LYS A 240 -15.39 7.77 15.06
C LYS A 240 -16.03 6.90 13.97
N PRO A 241 -17.32 6.54 14.12
CA PRO A 241 -18.00 5.69 13.17
C PRO A 241 -17.93 6.29 11.76
N CYS A 242 -17.55 5.44 10.81
CA CYS A 242 -17.39 5.80 9.42
C CYS A 242 -18.77 5.94 8.73
N PRO A 243 -19.00 6.95 7.87
CA PRO A 243 -20.21 7.00 7.05
C PRO A 243 -20.40 5.71 6.23
N PRO A 244 -21.64 5.22 6.02
CA PRO A 244 -21.88 3.98 5.28
C PRO A 244 -21.28 3.96 3.86
N SER A 245 -21.28 5.11 3.18
CA SER A 245 -20.67 5.30 1.86
C SER A 245 -19.15 5.09 1.89
N VAL A 246 -18.49 5.61 2.92
CA VAL A 246 -17.04 5.46 3.10
C VAL A 246 -16.70 4.02 3.53
N GLN A 247 -17.52 3.38 4.36
CA GLN A 247 -17.34 1.97 4.70
C GLN A 247 -17.45 1.08 3.45
N ALA A 248 -18.47 1.29 2.61
CA ALA A 248 -18.62 0.56 1.35
C ALA A 248 -17.40 0.77 0.43
N PHE A 249 -16.90 2.01 0.33
CA PHE A 249 -15.67 2.31 -0.38
C PHE A 249 -14.47 1.52 0.17
N ILE A 250 -14.29 1.45 1.48
CA ILE A 250 -13.19 0.69 2.11
C ILE A 250 -13.31 -0.81 1.78
N ASP A 251 -14.53 -1.35 1.85
CA ASP A 251 -14.78 -2.76 1.55
C ASP A 251 -14.45 -3.09 0.08
N GLU A 252 -14.83 -2.21 -0.86
CA GLU A 252 -14.45 -2.33 -2.27
C GLU A 252 -12.91 -2.25 -2.47
N VAL A 253 -12.22 -1.44 -1.68
CA VAL A 253 -10.74 -1.37 -1.70
C VAL A 253 -10.11 -2.66 -1.17
N ILE A 254 -10.65 -3.22 -0.08
CA ILE A 254 -10.20 -4.52 0.47
C ILE A 254 -10.39 -5.63 -0.57
N GLU A 255 -11.55 -5.68 -1.22
CA GLU A 255 -11.85 -6.67 -2.25
C GLU A 255 -10.90 -6.55 -3.45
N MET A 256 -10.66 -5.33 -3.95
CA MET A 256 -9.72 -5.06 -5.03
C MET A 256 -8.31 -5.58 -4.72
N LEU A 257 -7.83 -5.35 -3.49
CA LEU A 257 -6.50 -5.82 -3.08
C LEU A 257 -6.48 -7.35 -2.90
N GLY A 258 -7.57 -7.92 -2.40
CA GLY A 258 -7.66 -9.30 -1.96
C GLY A 258 -7.42 -9.40 -0.46
N ASP A 259 -8.43 -9.86 0.30
CA ASP A 259 -8.32 -9.94 1.76
C ASP A 259 -7.45 -11.11 2.24
N HIS A 260 -7.21 -12.09 1.37
CA HIS A 260 -6.41 -13.30 1.61
C HIS A 260 -6.77 -14.06 2.90
N THR A 261 -7.98 -13.90 3.42
CA THR A 261 -8.37 -14.42 4.75
C THR A 261 -8.80 -15.89 4.78
N VAL A 262 -9.04 -16.49 3.61
CA VAL A 262 -9.41 -17.92 3.51
C VAL A 262 -8.18 -18.79 3.77
N ASP A 263 -8.22 -19.55 4.88
CA ASP A 263 -7.24 -20.61 5.17
C ASP A 263 -7.72 -21.94 4.59
N CYS A 264 -7.02 -22.44 3.57
CA CYS A 264 -7.34 -23.71 2.92
C CYS A 264 -7.02 -24.93 3.80
N GLU A 265 -6.22 -24.79 4.86
CA GLU A 265 -5.89 -25.88 5.78
C GLU A 265 -7.05 -26.21 6.74
N ILE A 266 -7.94 -25.25 7.00
CA ILE A 266 -9.09 -25.42 7.92
C ILE A 266 -10.35 -25.86 7.17
N ALA A 267 -10.44 -25.61 5.86
CA ALA A 267 -11.58 -26.01 5.03
C ALA A 267 -11.73 -27.53 4.80
N GLN A 268 -10.93 -28.36 5.48
CA GLN A 268 -10.95 -29.83 5.39
C GLN A 268 -11.60 -30.52 6.61
N THR A 269 -12.29 -29.77 7.48
CA THR A 269 -13.16 -30.34 8.54
C THR A 269 -14.63 -30.24 8.17
#